data_AF-A0A7V8WD97-F1
#
_entry.id   AF-A0A7V8WD97-F1
#
_cell.length_a   1.000
_cell.length_b   1.000
_cell.length_c   1.000
_cell.angle_alpha   90.00
_cell.angle_beta   90.00
_cell.angle_gamma   90.00
#
_symmetry.space_group_name_H-M   'P 1'
#
loop_
_entity.id
_entity.type
_entity.pdbx_description
1 polymer ?
#
loop_
_entity_poly.entity_id
_entity_poly.type
_entity_poly.pdbx_seq_one_letter_code
_entity_poly.pdbx_strand_id
1 'polypeptide(L)' 'VRAAAARADIETLAPHDLRRTCARLCHLAGGELDQIQFLLGHVSIQTTERYLGCKQKLRVAVNDSLGIEPESAA' A
#
# COMPACT_ATOMS: atom_id res chain seq x y z
N VAL A 1 -18.68 -12.96 3.78
CA VAL A 1 -17.37 -13.16 4.48
C VAL A 1 -17.38 -14.45 5.29
N ARG A 2 -18.18 -14.58 6.37
CA ARG A 2 -18.17 -15.78 7.24
C ARG A 2 -18.33 -17.13 6.50
N ALA A 3 -19.31 -17.24 5.60
CA ALA A 3 -19.50 -18.48 4.83
C ALA A 3 -18.33 -18.83 3.91
N ALA A 4 -17.65 -17.82 3.34
CA ALA A 4 -16.46 -18.03 2.53
C ALA A 4 -15.25 -18.40 3.41
N ALA A 5 -15.11 -17.77 4.58
CA ALA A 5 -14.08 -18.09 5.56
C ALA A 5 -14.19 -19.54 6.05
N ALA A 6 -15.40 -20.01 6.39
CA ALA A 6 -15.65 -21.39 6.80
C ALA A 6 -15.31 -22.41 5.69
N ARG A 7 -15.63 -22.11 4.43
CA ARG A 7 -15.25 -22.97 3.29
C ARG A 7 -13.75 -22.99 3.02
N ALA A 8 -13.04 -21.94 3.40
CA ALA A 8 -11.60 -21.80 3.23
C ALA A 8 -10.80 -22.20 4.48
N ASP A 9 -11.48 -22.72 5.51
CA ASP A 9 -10.87 -23.10 6.80
C ASP A 9 -10.12 -21.95 7.50
N ILE A 10 -10.69 -20.73 7.41
CA ILE A 10 -10.16 -19.53 8.08
C ILE A 10 -11.02 -19.24 9.32
N GLU A 11 -10.45 -19.50 10.50
CA GLU A 11 -11.14 -19.41 11.78
C GLU A 11 -11.64 -17.99 12.10
N THR A 12 -10.79 -16.98 11.91
CA THR A 12 -11.12 -15.56 12.18
C THR A 12 -10.85 -14.70 10.97
N LEU A 13 -11.93 -14.27 10.29
CA LEU A 13 -11.86 -13.36 9.15
C LEU A 13 -12.91 -12.27 9.26
N ALA A 14 -12.47 -11.04 9.48
CA ALA A 14 -13.31 -9.85 9.44
C ALA A 14 -13.32 -9.23 8.03
N PRO A 15 -14.39 -8.51 7.65
CA PRO A 15 -14.40 -7.72 6.41
C PRO A 15 -13.23 -6.73 6.31
N HIS A 16 -12.77 -6.22 7.45
CA HIS A 16 -11.62 -5.30 7.53
C HIS A 16 -10.32 -5.95 7.04
N ASP A 17 -10.10 -7.24 7.33
CA ASP A 17 -8.92 -7.97 6.89
C ASP A 17 -8.87 -8.07 5.36
N LEU A 18 -10.02 -8.37 4.74
CA LEU A 18 -10.14 -8.41 3.28
C LEU A 18 -9.85 -7.06 2.64
N ARG A 19 -10.35 -5.98 3.24
CA ARG A 19 -10.08 -4.61 2.78
C ARG A 19 -8.59 -4.26 2.88
N ARG A 20 -7.93 -4.69 3.96
CA ARG A 20 -6.48 -4.52 4.14
C ARG A 20 -5.67 -5.33 3.13
N THR A 21 -6.09 -6.56 2.86
CA THR A 21 -5.48 -7.42 1.83
C THR A 21 -5.64 -6.84 0.43
N CYS A 22 -6.83 -6.32 0.09
CA CYS A 22 -7.07 -5.64 -1.20
C CYS A 22 -6.10 -4.47 -1.41
N ALA A 23 -5.97 -3.57 -0.42
CA ALA A 23 -5.02 -2.46 -0.47
C ALA A 23 -3.59 -2.96 -0.79
N ARG A 24 -3.12 -3.97 -0.04
CA ARG A 24 -1.78 -4.54 -0.20
C ARG A 24 -1.56 -5.15 -1.58
N LEU A 25 -2.53 -5.89 -2.10
CA LEU A 25 -2.44 -6.50 -3.42
C LEU A 25 -2.43 -5.44 -4.53
N CYS A 26 -3.25 -4.40 -4.43
CA CYS A 26 -3.22 -3.28 -5.38
C CYS A 26 -1.84 -2.60 -5.38
N HIS A 27 -1.25 -2.37 -4.21
CA HIS A 27 0.09 -1.76 -4.12
C HIS A 27 1.18 -2.66 -4.68
N LEU A 28 1.15 -3.98 -4.38
CA LEU A 28 2.09 -4.96 -4.93
C LEU A 28 1.99 -5.07 -6.45
N ALA A 29 0.81 -4.84 -7.02
CA ALA A 29 0.59 -4.78 -8.46
C ALA A 29 1.08 -3.46 -9.10
N GLY A 30 1.73 -2.57 -8.34
CA GLY A 30 2.21 -1.27 -8.83
C GLY A 30 1.15 -0.17 -8.80
N GLY A 31 0.05 -0.37 -8.07
CA GLY A 31 -0.97 0.66 -7.89
C GLY A 31 -0.44 1.85 -7.08
N GLU A 32 -0.63 3.04 -7.63
CA GLU A 32 -0.31 4.31 -6.96
C GLU A 32 -1.17 4.53 -5.71
N LEU A 33 -0.58 5.17 -4.70
CA LEU A 33 -1.20 5.31 -3.38
C LEU A 33 -2.50 6.13 -3.39
N ASP A 34 -2.57 7.15 -4.21
CA ASP A 34 -3.74 8.00 -4.42
C ASP A 34 -4.89 7.22 -5.10
N GLN A 35 -4.58 6.38 -6.08
CA GLN A 35 -5.56 5.52 -6.74
C GLN A 35 -6.14 4.49 -5.77
N ILE A 36 -5.30 3.90 -4.91
CA ILE A 36 -5.75 3.00 -3.85
C ILE A 36 -6.60 3.76 -2.82
N GLN A 37 -6.24 5.01 -2.49
CA GLN A 37 -7.03 5.86 -1.61
C GLN A 37 -8.44 6.11 -2.18
N PHE A 38 -8.54 6.47 -3.45
CA PHE A 38 -9.82 6.69 -4.14
C PHE A 38 -10.66 5.41 -4.18
N LEU A 39 -10.06 4.29 -4.58
CA LEU A 39 -10.72 2.99 -4.64
C LEU A 39 -11.34 2.60 -3.29
N LEU A 40 -10.61 2.87 -2.20
CA LEU A 40 -11.06 2.54 -0.86
C LEU A 40 -11.98 3.62 -0.26
N GLY A 41 -12.02 4.83 -0.82
CA GLY A 41 -12.79 5.95 -0.24
C GLY A 41 -12.20 6.43 1.09
N HIS A 42 -10.88 6.44 1.20
CA HIS A 42 -10.22 7.01 2.39
C HIS A 42 -10.18 8.53 2.30
N VAL A 43 -10.60 9.18 3.39
CA VAL A 43 -10.56 10.65 3.51
C VAL A 43 -9.13 11.20 3.47
N SER A 44 -8.15 10.39 3.91
CA SER A 44 -6.74 10.79 3.97
C SER A 44 -5.82 9.69 3.44
N ILE A 45 -4.81 10.10 2.67
CA ILE A 45 -3.71 9.26 2.19
C ILE A 45 -3.02 8.52 3.36
N GLN A 46 -2.95 9.14 4.55
CA GLN A 46 -2.35 8.56 5.75
C GLN A 46 -3.06 7.27 6.20
N THR A 47 -4.36 7.15 5.92
CA THR A 47 -5.13 5.93 6.20
C THR A 47 -4.68 4.81 5.25
N THR A 48 -4.46 5.13 3.98
CA THR A 48 -3.91 4.18 2.99
C THR A 48 -2.47 3.77 3.33
N GLU A 49 -1.61 4.73 3.70
CA GLU A 49 -0.23 4.46 4.13
C GLU A 49 -0.18 3.46 5.31
N ARG A 50 -1.04 3.66 6.33
CA ARG A 50 -1.12 2.75 7.49
C ARG A 50 -1.54 1.33 7.12
N TYR A 51 -2.38 1.16 6.09
CA TYR A 51 -2.83 -0.16 5.66
C TYR A 51 -1.71 -0.92 4.94
N LEU A 52 -0.93 -0.19 4.15
CA LEU A 52 0.18 -0.71 3.36
C LEU A 52 1.48 -0.85 4.15
N GLY A 53 1.64 -0.09 5.24
CA GLY A 53 2.91 0.04 5.95
C GLY A 53 3.95 0.80 5.12
N CYS A 54 3.51 1.62 4.15
CA CYS A 54 4.38 2.48 3.37
C CYS A 54 5.04 3.49 4.32
N LYS A 55 6.36 3.42 4.41
CA LYS A 55 7.20 4.41 5.07
C LYS A 55 8.18 4.94 4.05
N GLN A 56 8.50 6.23 4.12
CA GLN A 56 9.56 6.80 3.28
C GLN A 56 10.87 6.03 3.53
N LYS A 57 11.48 5.56 2.44
CA LYS A 57 12.82 4.96 2.49
C LYS A 57 13.84 6.10 2.59
N LEU A 58 14.27 6.43 3.80
CA LEU A 58 15.22 7.53 4.02
C LEU A 58 16.62 7.27 3.45
N ARG A 59 16.97 6.02 3.15
CA ARG A 59 18.28 5.64 2.57
C ARG A 59 18.31 5.68 1.04
N VAL A 60 17.16 5.53 0.40
CA VAL A 60 17.00 5.52 -1.06
C VAL A 60 15.65 6.19 -1.30
N ALA A 61 15.68 7.51 -1.23
CA ALA A 61 14.50 8.33 -1.40
C ALA A 61 14.12 8.37 -2.88
N VAL A 62 12.84 8.60 -3.15
CA VAL A 62 12.31 8.62 -4.54
C VAL A 62 12.91 9.75 -5.37
N ASN A 63 13.51 10.76 -4.72
CA ASN A 63 14.14 11.90 -5.36
C ASN A 63 15.65 11.73 -5.57
N ASP A 64 16.26 10.59 -5.18
CA ASP A 64 17.70 10.34 -5.31
C ASP A 64 18.14 10.06 -6.77
N SER A 65 17.19 10.00 -7.71
CA SER A 65 17.44 9.68 -9.13
C SER A 65 16.61 10.57 -10.05
N LEU A 66 16.52 11.86 -9.72
CA LEU A 66 15.77 12.86 -10.50
C LEU A 66 16.55 13.39 -11.70
N GLY A 67 17.80 12.98 -11.91
CA GLY A 67 18.61 13.44 -13.04
C GLY A 67 19.11 14.87 -12.87
N ILE A 68 19.07 15.40 -11.64
CA ILE A 68 19.60 16.71 -11.24
C ILE A 68 20.77 16.57 -10.27
N GLU A 69 21.31 15.35 -10.14
CA GLU A 69 22.45 15.06 -9.29
C GLU A 69 23.67 15.82 -9.84
N PRO A 70 24.52 16.38 -8.96
CA PRO A 70 25.76 17.00 -9.41
C PRO A 70 26.62 15.95 -10.12
N GLU A 71 27.23 16.33 -11.24
CA GLU A 71 28.21 15.50 -11.93
C GLU A 71 29.25 15.03 -10.90
N SER A 72 29.48 13.71 -10.82
CA SER A 72 30.35 13.14 -9.81
C SER A 72 31.69 13.86 -9.86
N ALA A 73 32.06 14.54 -8.76
CA ALA A 73 33.39 15.12 -8.63
C ALA A 73 34.41 13.99 -8.81
N ALA A 74 35.13 14.03 -9.92
CA ALA A 74 36.19 13.09 -10.28
C ALA A 74 37.32 13.07 -9.25
#